data_AF-A0A3E4MYX9-F1
#
_entry.id   AF-A0A3E4MYX9-F1
#
_cell.length_a   1.000
_cell.length_b   1.000
_cell.length_c   1.000
_cell.angle_alpha   90.00
_cell.angle_beta   90.00
_cell.angle_gamma   90.00
#
_symmetry.space_group_name_H-M   'P 1'
#
loop_
_entity.id
_entity.type
_entity.pdbx_description
1 polymer ?
#
loop_
_entity_poly.entity_id
_entity_poly.type
_entity_poly.pdbx_seq_one_letter_code
_entity_poly.pdbx_strand_id
1 'polypeptide(L)'
;MADTGYFDSVSANLKTGVGAQVKGISEGVKANSDAGVSPSVNALDTGVKAAAAIGGLADGLSEAAMLPVLGAMGMKGMACLPISKQLDPVIGVDIHLVTIPPSPVVPMPHPYVGVLLRPQDFIAAAVSSFIPPPPTAEQTGDADSAKLAEVGHTVLTMAVGMLGATVKIGGFIPRAVASTPTRSIPHIPMGAGWAAPSAAIPKNNGHAFMGSLTVLADGMPFSGGGAHLHLDCNDVGIPSVHKVPGMFLPTGVINPIPPARQILTSPVPVPLNPMAALARKCTGAFGRFYKKKTR
;
A
#
# COMPACT_ATOMS: atom_id res chain seq x y z
N MET A 1 -6.58 25.60 21.56
CA MET A 1 -5.90 25.42 20.26
C MET A 1 -6.46 26.51 19.37
N ALA A 2 -5.61 27.37 18.81
CA ALA A 2 -6.09 28.50 18.00
C ALA A 2 -6.94 27.98 16.83
N ASP A 3 -8.10 28.61 16.59
CA ASP A 3 -8.98 28.35 15.44
C ASP A 3 -8.28 28.77 14.13
N THR A 4 -7.28 28.00 13.70
CA THR A 4 -6.76 28.10 12.34
C THR A 4 -7.80 27.55 11.39
N GLY A 5 -8.24 28.35 10.40
CA GLY A 5 -9.22 27.91 9.42
C GLY A 5 -8.74 26.69 8.62
N TYR A 6 -9.68 25.94 8.02
CA TYR A 6 -9.35 24.80 7.16
C TYR A 6 -8.35 25.19 6.07
N PHE A 7 -8.59 26.30 5.38
CA PHE A 7 -7.72 26.78 4.30
C PHE A 7 -6.34 27.23 4.80
N ASP A 8 -6.25 27.78 6.01
CA ASP A 8 -4.97 28.16 6.61
C ASP A 8 -4.14 26.92 6.93
N SER A 9 -4.80 25.87 7.43
CA SER A 9 -4.17 24.57 7.72
C SER A 9 -3.68 23.89 6.44
N VAL A 10 -4.50 23.89 5.38
CA VAL A 10 -4.12 23.37 4.06
C VAL A 10 -2.91 24.14 3.52
N SER A 11 -2.95 25.47 3.56
CA SER A 11 -1.88 26.35 3.07
C SER A 11 -0.57 26.11 3.81
N ALA A 12 -0.62 25.99 5.15
CA ALA A 12 0.55 25.69 5.98
C ALA A 12 1.15 24.32 5.64
N ASN A 13 0.31 23.30 5.48
CA ASN A 13 0.75 21.95 5.12
C ASN A 13 1.39 21.92 3.72
N LEU A 14 0.79 22.60 2.74
CA LEU A 14 1.35 22.72 1.38
C LEU A 14 2.71 23.41 1.38
N LYS A 15 2.84 24.51 2.13
CA LYS A 15 4.09 25.25 2.23
C LYS A 15 5.19 24.41 2.86
N THR A 16 4.84 23.61 3.87
CA THR A 16 5.77 22.76 4.60
C THR A 16 6.20 21.53 3.80
N GLY A 17 5.27 20.88 3.10
CA GLY A 17 5.59 19.71 2.28
C GLY A 17 6.13 20.08 0.90
N VAL A 18 5.24 20.56 0.03
CA VAL A 18 5.55 20.85 -1.38
C VAL A 18 6.54 22.02 -1.51
N GLY A 19 6.33 23.09 -0.74
CA GLY A 19 7.19 24.28 -0.79
C GLY A 19 8.63 23.97 -0.41
N ALA A 20 8.85 23.12 0.61
CA ALA A 20 10.19 22.69 1.01
C ALA A 20 10.85 21.80 -0.04
N GLN A 21 10.12 20.88 -0.67
CA GLN A 21 10.65 20.02 -1.74
C GLN A 21 11.12 20.84 -2.95
N VAL A 22 10.31 21.80 -3.42
CA VAL A 22 10.67 22.66 -4.56
C VAL A 22 11.91 23.49 -4.24
N LYS A 23 11.97 24.05 -3.02
CA LYS A 23 13.12 24.82 -2.55
C LYS A 23 14.38 23.95 -2.50
N GLY A 24 14.30 22.75 -1.94
CA GLY A 24 15.42 21.81 -1.85
C GLY A 24 16.00 21.40 -3.21
N ILE A 25 15.16 21.28 -4.25
CA ILE A 25 15.64 21.03 -5.62
C ILE A 25 16.46 22.23 -6.12
N SER A 26 15.95 23.45 -5.95
CA SER A 26 16.63 24.65 -6.41
C SER A 26 17.96 24.93 -5.70
N GLU A 27 18.03 24.60 -4.40
CA GLU A 27 19.26 24.71 -3.60
C GLU A 27 20.25 23.60 -3.95
N GLY A 28 19.75 22.39 -4.24
CA GLY A 28 20.57 21.26 -4.70
C GLY A 28 21.30 21.53 -6.01
N VAL A 29 20.70 22.25 -6.95
CA VAL A 29 21.36 22.64 -8.22
C VAL A 29 22.62 23.46 -7.95
N LYS A 30 22.54 24.43 -7.04
CA LYS A 30 23.66 25.30 -6.67
C LYS A 30 24.73 24.49 -5.92
N ALA A 31 24.31 23.71 -4.93
CA ALA A 31 25.22 22.86 -4.16
C ALA A 31 26.00 21.85 -5.03
N ASN A 32 25.34 21.23 -6.01
CA ASN A 32 26.00 20.32 -6.96
C ASN A 32 27.01 21.07 -7.85
N SER A 33 26.67 22.29 -8.30
CA SER A 33 27.58 23.13 -9.10
C SER A 33 28.80 23.55 -8.28
N ASP A 34 28.61 23.92 -7.02
CA ASP A 34 29.69 24.32 -6.10
C ASP A 34 30.60 23.12 -5.74
N ALA A 35 30.05 21.91 -5.77
CA ALA A 35 30.78 20.65 -5.57
C ALA A 35 31.52 20.15 -6.83
N GLY A 36 31.47 20.88 -7.95
CA GLY A 36 32.17 20.51 -9.19
C GLY A 36 31.46 19.48 -10.07
N VAL A 37 30.18 19.19 -9.81
CA VAL A 37 29.37 18.30 -10.67
C VAL A 37 29.12 18.95 -12.03
N SER A 38 29.34 18.20 -13.10
CA SER A 38 29.15 18.65 -14.47
C SER A 38 27.69 19.05 -14.75
N PRO A 39 27.45 19.97 -15.69
CA PRO A 39 26.11 20.43 -16.01
C PRO A 39 25.16 19.31 -16.43
N SER A 40 25.65 18.27 -17.12
CA SER A 40 24.84 17.14 -17.58
C SER A 40 24.40 16.24 -16.42
N VAL A 41 25.31 15.93 -15.48
CA VAL A 41 24.99 15.13 -14.29
C VAL A 41 24.10 15.91 -13.33
N ASN A 42 24.33 17.21 -13.18
CA ASN A 42 23.47 18.07 -12.37
C ASN A 42 22.05 18.21 -12.97
N ALA A 43 21.94 18.33 -14.30
CA ALA A 43 20.66 18.32 -14.99
C ALA A 43 19.92 16.98 -14.83
N LEU A 44 20.63 15.85 -14.84
CA LEU A 44 20.06 14.53 -14.59
C LEU A 44 19.54 14.42 -13.15
N ASP A 45 20.33 14.78 -12.13
CA ASP A 45 19.90 14.78 -10.72
C ASP A 45 18.66 15.65 -10.51
N THR A 46 18.69 16.87 -11.06
CA THR A 46 17.57 17.81 -11.01
C THR A 46 16.34 17.23 -11.69
N GLY A 47 16.50 16.61 -12.86
CA GLY A 47 15.41 15.97 -13.60
C GLY A 47 14.77 14.83 -12.81
N VAL A 48 15.57 13.96 -12.18
CA VAL A 48 15.08 12.85 -11.35
C VAL A 48 14.36 13.38 -10.11
N LYS A 49 14.95 14.35 -9.39
CA LYS A 49 14.32 14.96 -8.21
C LYS A 49 13.05 15.73 -8.55
N ALA A 50 13.03 16.46 -9.67
CA ALA A 50 11.83 17.12 -10.17
C ALA A 50 10.75 16.11 -10.56
N ALA A 51 11.10 15.01 -11.23
CA ALA A 51 10.16 13.94 -11.54
C ALA A 51 9.57 13.31 -10.27
N ALA A 52 10.40 13.03 -9.26
CA ALA A 52 9.95 12.53 -7.97
C ALA A 52 9.03 13.54 -7.25
N ALA A 53 9.38 14.83 -7.25
CA ALA A 53 8.56 15.88 -6.64
C ALA A 53 7.23 16.09 -7.37
N ILE A 54 7.20 16.00 -8.71
CA ILE A 54 5.94 16.05 -9.47
C ILE A 54 5.07 14.83 -9.15
N GLY A 55 5.68 13.64 -9.01
CA GLY A 55 4.99 12.44 -8.56
C GLY A 55 4.39 12.61 -7.17
N GLY A 56 5.15 13.16 -6.23
CA GLY A 56 4.73 13.41 -4.84
C GLY A 56 3.82 14.64 -4.65
N LEU A 57 3.71 15.53 -5.63
CA LEU A 57 2.87 16.75 -5.53
C LEU A 57 1.40 16.40 -5.31
N ALA A 58 0.89 15.41 -6.04
CA ALA A 58 -0.49 14.97 -5.90
C ALA A 58 -0.76 14.37 -4.51
N ASP A 59 0.22 13.64 -3.98
CA ASP A 59 0.16 13.09 -2.62
C ASP A 59 0.22 14.22 -1.58
N GLY A 60 1.12 15.20 -1.73
CA GLY A 60 1.23 16.35 -0.82
C GLY A 60 0.00 17.28 -0.85
N LEU A 61 -0.63 17.47 -2.01
CA LEU A 61 -1.91 18.18 -2.13
C LEU A 61 -3.04 17.44 -1.43
N SER A 62 -3.09 16.13 -1.65
CA SER A 62 -4.07 15.26 -1.02
C SER A 62 -3.90 15.31 0.50
N GLU A 63 -2.66 15.13 0.98
CA GLU A 63 -2.24 15.19 2.38
C GLU A 63 -2.66 16.49 3.05
N ALA A 64 -2.31 17.63 2.45
CA ALA A 64 -2.69 18.92 2.97
C ALA A 64 -4.22 19.09 3.09
N ALA A 65 -5.00 18.50 2.17
CA ALA A 65 -6.46 18.58 2.19
C ALA A 65 -7.12 17.67 3.24
N MET A 66 -6.66 16.43 3.40
CA MET A 66 -7.34 15.48 4.29
C MET A 66 -6.80 15.47 5.72
N LEU A 67 -5.52 15.80 5.95
CA LEU A 67 -4.98 15.83 7.32
C LEU A 67 -5.78 16.72 8.27
N PRO A 68 -6.23 17.94 7.89
CA PRO A 68 -7.08 18.75 8.74
C PRO A 68 -8.41 18.07 9.08
N VAL A 69 -9.01 17.36 8.11
CA VAL A 69 -10.26 16.62 8.30
C VAL A 69 -10.05 15.44 9.26
N LEU A 70 -8.99 14.65 9.06
CA LEU A 70 -8.62 13.54 9.94
C LEU A 70 -8.28 14.03 11.36
N GLY A 71 -7.64 15.19 11.48
CA GLY A 71 -7.37 15.85 12.76
C GLY A 71 -8.65 16.28 13.48
N ALA A 72 -9.62 16.85 12.74
CA ALA A 72 -10.92 17.26 13.26
C ALA A 72 -11.78 16.07 13.73
N MET A 73 -11.58 14.87 13.16
CA MET A 73 -12.27 13.65 13.61
C MET A 73 -11.88 13.18 15.02
N GLY A 74 -10.91 13.83 15.68
CA GLY A 74 -10.72 13.69 17.13
C GLY A 74 -10.43 12.26 17.60
N MET A 75 -9.74 11.48 16.77
CA MET A 75 -9.42 10.06 16.96
C MET A 75 -8.43 9.77 18.11
N LYS A 76 -8.68 10.31 19.30
CA LYS A 76 -7.89 10.07 20.52
C LYS A 76 -8.46 8.89 21.30
N GLY A 77 -7.57 8.06 21.86
CA GLY A 77 -7.96 6.97 22.78
C GLY A 77 -8.47 5.69 22.12
N MET A 78 -8.23 5.49 20.82
CA MET A 78 -8.62 4.26 20.13
C MET A 78 -7.63 3.12 20.43
N ALA A 79 -8.15 1.92 20.72
CA ALA A 79 -7.34 0.74 20.96
C ALA A 79 -6.55 0.37 19.70
N CYS A 80 -5.23 0.27 19.81
CA CYS A 80 -4.42 -0.14 18.66
C CYS A 80 -4.40 -1.66 18.49
N LEU A 81 -4.25 -2.11 17.24
CA LEU A 81 -4.23 -3.53 16.89
C LEU A 81 -2.81 -4.00 16.59
N PRO A 82 -2.45 -5.25 16.89
CA PRO A 82 -1.21 -5.83 16.39
C PRO A 82 -1.25 -5.87 14.87
N ILE A 83 -0.14 -5.51 14.23
CA ILE A 83 -0.05 -5.57 12.77
C ILE A 83 -0.13 -7.01 12.25
N SER A 84 -0.71 -7.17 11.06
CA SER A 84 -0.54 -8.38 10.26
C SER A 84 0.75 -8.30 9.46
N LYS A 85 1.33 -9.46 9.15
CA LYS A 85 2.48 -9.64 8.24
C LYS A 85 2.20 -10.78 7.27
N GLN A 86 2.98 -10.87 6.19
CA GLN A 86 2.86 -12.05 5.34
C GLN A 86 3.21 -13.31 6.12
N LEU A 87 2.63 -14.42 5.69
CA LEU A 87 2.61 -15.73 6.36
C LEU A 87 1.74 -15.81 7.61
N ASP A 88 1.09 -14.71 8.03
CA ASP A 88 0.10 -14.81 9.09
C ASP A 88 -1.08 -15.69 8.64
N PRO A 89 -1.53 -16.63 9.49
CA PRO A 89 -2.66 -17.47 9.20
C PRO A 89 -3.96 -16.65 9.18
N VAL A 90 -4.86 -17.08 8.31
CA VAL A 90 -6.23 -16.60 8.19
C VAL A 90 -7.15 -17.76 8.45
N ILE A 91 -8.15 -17.52 9.29
CA ILE A 91 -9.19 -18.49 9.61
C ILE A 91 -10.53 -17.79 9.42
N GLY A 92 -11.46 -18.49 8.79
CA GLY A 92 -12.80 -17.96 8.51
C GLY A 92 -13.76 -19.06 8.08
N VAL A 93 -14.84 -18.64 7.43
CA VAL A 93 -15.90 -19.53 6.96
C VAL A 93 -16.35 -19.06 5.58
N ASP A 94 -16.21 -19.93 4.59
CA ASP A 94 -16.81 -19.76 3.29
C ASP A 94 -18.26 -20.23 3.32
N ILE A 95 -19.12 -19.65 2.48
CA ILE A 95 -20.41 -20.25 2.17
C ILE A 95 -20.40 -20.63 0.70
N HIS A 96 -20.60 -21.91 0.44
CA HIS A 96 -20.64 -22.42 -0.91
C HIS A 96 -21.89 -23.24 -1.17
N LEU A 97 -22.41 -23.08 -2.37
CA LEU A 97 -23.53 -23.82 -2.88
C LEU A 97 -23.04 -25.18 -3.33
N VAL A 98 -23.50 -26.21 -2.64
CA VAL A 98 -23.18 -27.61 -2.92
C VAL A 98 -24.45 -28.39 -3.22
N THR A 99 -24.27 -29.52 -3.89
CA THR A 99 -25.35 -30.47 -4.20
C THR A 99 -25.39 -31.56 -3.14
N ILE A 100 -26.49 -31.63 -2.37
CA ILE A 100 -26.72 -32.70 -1.39
C ILE A 100 -28.07 -33.35 -1.71
N PRO A 101 -28.07 -34.57 -2.25
CA PRO A 101 -29.32 -35.28 -2.52
C PRO A 101 -30.22 -35.33 -1.26
N PRO A 102 -31.53 -35.02 -1.38
CA PRO A 102 -32.29 -34.79 -2.62
C PRO A 102 -32.28 -33.33 -3.14
N SER A 103 -31.65 -32.37 -2.45
CA SER A 103 -31.64 -30.97 -2.86
C SER A 103 -30.51 -30.66 -3.88
N PRO A 104 -30.83 -30.00 -5.00
CA PRO A 104 -29.83 -29.64 -6.00
C PRO A 104 -28.94 -28.46 -5.59
N VAL A 105 -29.37 -27.61 -4.64
CA VAL A 105 -28.63 -26.42 -4.21
C VAL A 105 -28.83 -26.22 -2.72
N VAL A 106 -27.73 -26.35 -1.96
CA VAL A 106 -27.71 -26.08 -0.51
C VAL A 106 -26.54 -25.15 -0.21
N PRO A 107 -26.77 -23.97 0.40
CA PRO A 107 -25.69 -23.17 0.95
C PRO A 107 -25.12 -23.87 2.17
N MET A 108 -23.83 -24.21 2.13
CA MET A 108 -23.16 -24.88 3.22
C MET A 108 -21.94 -24.09 3.68
N PRO A 109 -21.71 -23.98 5.01
CA PRO A 109 -20.50 -23.37 5.54
C PRO A 109 -19.30 -24.30 5.36
N HIS A 110 -18.23 -23.84 4.72
CA HIS A 110 -16.95 -24.55 4.60
C HIS A 110 -15.88 -23.84 5.43
N PRO A 111 -15.06 -24.55 6.22
CA PRO A 111 -13.94 -23.92 6.90
C PRO A 111 -12.99 -23.26 5.89
N TYR A 112 -12.72 -21.96 6.09
CA TYR A 112 -11.70 -21.25 5.33
C TYR A 112 -10.42 -21.18 6.16
N VAL A 113 -9.33 -21.69 5.61
CA VAL A 113 -8.00 -21.59 6.22
C VAL A 113 -6.99 -21.23 5.14
N GLY A 114 -6.11 -20.30 5.44
CA GLY A 114 -5.04 -19.90 4.54
C GLY A 114 -3.94 -19.12 5.22
N VAL A 115 -2.99 -18.66 4.41
CA VAL A 115 -1.93 -17.74 4.85
C VAL A 115 -1.87 -16.54 3.92
N LEU A 116 -1.64 -15.36 4.48
CA LEU A 116 -1.39 -14.16 3.69
C LEU A 116 -0.09 -14.33 2.89
N LEU A 117 -0.15 -14.34 1.57
CA LEU A 117 1.01 -14.60 0.73
C LEU A 117 0.92 -13.86 -0.60
N ARG A 118 1.81 -12.88 -0.78
CA ARG A 118 2.07 -12.22 -2.07
C ARG A 118 3.52 -12.45 -2.47
N PRO A 119 3.82 -13.42 -3.36
CA PRO A 119 5.20 -13.74 -3.73
C PRO A 119 6.00 -12.54 -4.26
N GLN A 120 5.35 -11.61 -4.97
CA GLN A 120 5.98 -10.40 -5.49
C GLN A 120 6.57 -9.51 -4.38
N ASP A 121 5.90 -9.45 -3.23
CA ASP A 121 6.37 -8.66 -2.10
C ASP A 121 7.62 -9.27 -1.45
N PHE A 122 7.78 -10.59 -1.49
CA PHE A 122 9.02 -11.25 -1.07
C PHE A 122 10.17 -10.96 -2.02
N ILE A 123 9.91 -10.91 -3.33
CA ILE A 123 10.92 -10.54 -4.32
C ILE A 123 11.33 -9.07 -4.13
N ALA A 124 10.37 -8.16 -3.97
CA ALA A 124 10.64 -6.74 -3.70
C ALA A 124 11.41 -6.54 -2.37
N ALA A 125 11.03 -7.28 -1.33
CA ALA A 125 11.73 -7.28 -0.05
C ALA A 125 13.17 -7.84 -0.17
N ALA A 126 13.39 -8.86 -1.01
CA ALA A 126 14.71 -9.37 -1.30
C ALA A 126 15.57 -8.35 -2.03
N VAL A 127 15.08 -7.82 -3.16
CA VAL A 127 15.82 -6.83 -3.96
C VAL A 127 16.14 -5.59 -3.13
N SER A 128 15.18 -5.07 -2.35
CA SER A 128 15.42 -3.93 -1.45
C SER A 128 16.46 -4.20 -0.36
N SER A 129 16.67 -5.46 0.06
CA SER A 129 17.72 -5.81 1.02
C SER A 129 19.13 -5.72 0.42
N PHE A 130 19.26 -5.84 -0.90
CA PHE A 130 20.53 -5.80 -1.62
C PHE A 130 20.88 -4.42 -2.17
N ILE A 131 20.01 -3.42 -2.01
CA ILE A 131 20.33 -2.05 -2.35
C ILE A 131 21.31 -1.54 -1.29
N PRO A 132 22.58 -1.27 -1.62
CA PRO A 132 23.52 -0.69 -0.67
C PRO A 132 23.04 0.71 -0.26
N PRO A 133 23.37 1.19 0.95
CA PRO A 133 23.09 2.58 1.31
C PRO A 133 23.70 3.53 0.27
N PRO A 134 23.14 4.74 0.10
CA PRO A 134 23.65 5.69 -0.87
C PRO A 134 25.16 5.88 -0.66
N PRO A 135 25.97 5.80 -1.73
CA PRO A 135 27.42 5.91 -1.61
C PRO A 135 27.81 7.25 -1.00
N THR A 136 28.72 7.24 -0.04
CA THR A 136 29.30 8.47 0.50
C THR A 136 30.29 9.04 -0.51
N ALA A 137 30.41 10.38 -0.54
CA ALA A 137 31.28 11.11 -1.46
C ALA A 137 32.76 10.65 -1.43
N GLU A 138 33.19 9.98 -0.37
CA GLU A 138 34.54 9.43 -0.19
C GLU A 138 34.84 8.18 -1.03
N GLN A 139 33.83 7.52 -1.62
CA GLN A 139 34.00 6.21 -2.29
C GLN A 139 34.24 6.30 -3.81
N THR A 140 34.14 7.48 -4.40
CA THR A 140 34.08 7.66 -5.86
C THR A 140 35.00 8.81 -6.24
N GLY A 141 36.08 8.51 -6.98
CA GLY A 141 37.23 9.40 -7.16
C GLY A 141 36.99 10.77 -7.82
N ASP A 142 35.76 11.11 -8.23
CA ASP A 142 35.36 12.43 -8.71
C ASP A 142 33.85 12.73 -8.47
N ALA A 143 33.49 14.01 -8.37
CA ALA A 143 32.16 14.51 -8.00
C ALA A 143 31.03 13.99 -8.92
N ASP A 144 31.29 13.87 -10.23
CA ASP A 144 30.33 13.31 -11.19
C ASP A 144 29.99 11.85 -10.91
N SER A 145 31.00 11.05 -10.56
CA SER A 145 30.81 9.63 -10.27
C SER A 145 30.05 9.41 -8.97
N ALA A 146 30.31 10.25 -7.95
CA ALA A 146 29.54 10.26 -6.70
C ALA A 146 28.06 10.57 -6.97
N LYS A 147 27.83 11.62 -7.76
CA LYS A 147 26.48 12.10 -8.06
C LYS A 147 25.70 11.13 -8.94
N LEU A 148 26.33 10.55 -9.96
CA LEU A 148 25.71 9.51 -10.78
C LEU A 148 25.34 8.27 -9.96
N ALA A 149 26.16 7.89 -8.98
CA ALA A 149 25.86 6.77 -8.11
C ALA A 149 24.70 7.10 -7.13
N GLU A 150 24.59 8.32 -6.62
CA GLU A 150 23.43 8.80 -5.84
C GLU A 150 22.14 8.79 -6.68
N VAL A 151 22.19 9.32 -7.90
CA VAL A 151 21.05 9.32 -8.82
C VAL A 151 20.67 7.89 -9.19
N GLY A 152 21.64 7.04 -9.51
CA GLY A 152 21.43 5.63 -9.80
C GLY A 152 20.78 4.89 -8.64
N HIS A 153 21.24 5.12 -7.41
CA HIS A 153 20.63 4.58 -6.19
C HIS A 153 19.19 5.08 -5.99
N THR A 154 18.92 6.35 -6.25
CA THR A 154 17.57 6.95 -6.17
C THR A 154 16.62 6.29 -7.16
N VAL A 155 17.02 6.21 -8.43
CA VAL A 155 16.22 5.58 -9.50
C VAL A 155 15.98 4.09 -9.20
N LEU A 156 17.00 3.38 -8.73
CA LEU A 156 16.88 1.98 -8.32
C LEU A 156 15.88 1.82 -7.17
N THR A 157 15.96 2.67 -6.14
CA THR A 157 15.05 2.62 -4.98
C THR A 157 13.61 2.92 -5.40
N MET A 158 13.40 3.89 -6.31
CA MET A 158 12.09 4.15 -6.89
C MET A 158 11.55 2.94 -7.66
N ALA A 159 12.37 2.32 -8.51
CA ALA A 159 11.98 1.15 -9.27
C ALA A 159 11.60 -0.02 -8.34
N VAL A 160 12.36 -0.24 -7.26
CA VAL A 160 12.08 -1.29 -6.28
C VAL A 160 10.80 -1.00 -5.50
N GLY A 161 10.53 0.27 -5.17
CA GLY A 161 9.24 0.69 -4.60
C GLY A 161 8.04 0.39 -5.51
N MET A 162 8.23 0.36 -6.83
CA MET A 162 7.19 -0.02 -7.79
C MET A 162 6.98 -1.53 -7.91
N LEU A 163 7.95 -2.36 -7.49
CA LEU A 163 7.86 -3.83 -7.58
C LEU A 163 6.93 -4.43 -6.53
N GLY A 164 6.84 -3.84 -5.34
CA GLY A 164 6.01 -4.39 -4.25
C GLY A 164 6.42 -3.88 -2.87
N ALA A 165 6.36 -4.76 -1.87
CA ALA A 165 6.67 -4.41 -0.50
C ALA A 165 8.14 -4.01 -0.29
N THR A 166 8.36 -2.81 0.25
CA THR A 166 9.67 -2.36 0.77
C THR A 166 9.71 -2.40 2.30
N VAL A 167 8.55 -2.25 2.97
CA VAL A 167 8.43 -2.35 4.42
C VAL A 167 8.48 -3.81 4.87
N LYS A 168 9.42 -4.10 5.77
CA LYS A 168 9.66 -5.43 6.36
C LYS A 168 9.36 -5.40 7.85
N ILE A 169 8.85 -6.50 8.37
CA ILE A 169 8.52 -6.68 9.78
C ILE A 169 9.52 -7.65 10.41
N GLY A 170 10.21 -7.17 11.45
CA GLY A 170 11.30 -7.89 12.10
C GLY A 170 12.59 -7.87 11.27
N GLY A 171 12.60 -8.57 10.13
CA GLY A 171 13.78 -8.69 9.26
C GLY A 171 13.45 -8.85 7.78
N PHE A 172 12.93 -10.01 7.39
CA PHE A 172 12.67 -10.33 5.97
C PHE A 172 11.18 -10.49 5.62
N ILE A 173 10.30 -10.58 6.61
CA ILE A 173 8.87 -10.80 6.36
C ILE A 173 8.26 -9.51 5.81
N PRO A 174 7.71 -9.50 4.59
CA PRO A 174 7.07 -8.31 4.05
C PRO A 174 5.82 -7.93 4.85
N ARG A 175 5.47 -6.65 4.83
CA ARG A 175 4.19 -6.16 5.35
C ARG A 175 2.98 -6.91 4.76
N ALA A 176 1.90 -6.96 5.51
CA ALA A 176 0.56 -7.25 4.98
C ALA A 176 -0.30 -5.98 5.01
N VAL A 177 -1.02 -5.72 3.93
CA VAL A 177 -1.88 -4.54 3.79
C VAL A 177 -3.27 -4.94 3.33
N ALA A 178 -4.22 -4.01 3.38
CA ALA A 178 -5.46 -4.16 2.61
C ALA A 178 -5.11 -4.52 1.16
N SER A 179 -5.77 -5.55 0.61
CA SER A 179 -5.46 -6.24 -0.66
C SER A 179 -4.44 -7.38 -0.64
N THR A 180 -3.73 -7.66 0.47
CA THR A 180 -2.80 -8.79 0.50
C THR A 180 -3.57 -10.10 0.27
N PRO A 181 -3.27 -10.85 -0.81
CA PRO A 181 -3.99 -12.09 -1.12
C PRO A 181 -3.61 -13.20 -0.15
N THR A 182 -4.52 -14.16 -0.05
CA THR A 182 -4.36 -15.36 0.76
C THR A 182 -4.18 -16.57 -0.12
N ARG A 183 -3.15 -17.36 0.20
CA ARG A 183 -3.03 -18.71 -0.31
C ARG A 183 -3.87 -19.61 0.58
N SER A 184 -5.10 -19.89 0.17
CA SER A 184 -5.98 -20.76 0.94
C SER A 184 -5.62 -22.23 0.71
N ILE A 185 -5.91 -23.04 1.72
CA ILE A 185 -5.99 -24.48 1.59
C ILE A 185 -7.23 -24.78 0.73
N PRO A 186 -7.13 -25.63 -0.30
CA PRO A 186 -8.28 -25.98 -1.12
C PRO A 186 -9.38 -26.60 -0.25
N HIS A 187 -10.53 -25.94 -0.13
CA HIS A 187 -11.70 -26.56 0.47
C HIS A 187 -12.34 -27.52 -0.55
N ILE A 188 -12.80 -28.68 -0.09
CA ILE A 188 -13.40 -29.72 -0.91
C ILE A 188 -14.93 -29.57 -0.80
N PRO A 189 -15.69 -29.71 -1.91
CA PRO A 189 -17.15 -29.68 -1.83
C PRO A 189 -17.65 -30.76 -0.87
N MET A 190 -18.56 -30.37 0.00
CA MET A 190 -19.24 -31.30 0.89
C MET A 190 -20.50 -31.79 0.19
N GLY A 191 -20.65 -33.10 0.03
CA GLY A 191 -21.73 -33.70 -0.76
C GLY A 191 -21.27 -34.15 -2.15
N ALA A 192 -22.18 -34.14 -3.12
CA ALA A 192 -21.94 -34.67 -4.47
C ALA A 192 -21.11 -33.75 -5.38
N GLY A 193 -20.82 -32.52 -4.93
CA GLY A 193 -20.04 -31.54 -5.68
C GLY A 193 -20.54 -30.12 -5.48
N TRP A 194 -19.89 -29.16 -6.13
CA TRP A 194 -20.37 -27.78 -6.22
C TRP A 194 -21.67 -27.74 -7.03
N ALA A 195 -22.63 -26.94 -6.58
CA ALA A 195 -23.86 -26.73 -7.33
C ALA A 195 -23.56 -25.97 -8.63
N ALA A 196 -24.37 -26.17 -9.68
CA ALA A 196 -24.17 -25.53 -10.98
C ALA A 196 -23.96 -23.99 -10.91
N PRO A 197 -24.70 -23.22 -10.08
CA PRO A 197 -24.47 -21.78 -9.94
C PRO A 197 -23.09 -21.41 -9.36
N SER A 198 -22.47 -22.33 -8.61
CA SER A 198 -21.17 -22.13 -7.98
C SER A 198 -19.99 -22.42 -8.91
N ALA A 199 -20.19 -23.24 -9.95
CA ALA A 199 -19.11 -23.72 -10.82
C ALA A 199 -18.31 -22.60 -11.50
N ALA A 200 -18.94 -21.46 -11.78
CA ALA A 200 -18.29 -20.31 -12.43
C ALA A 200 -17.61 -19.34 -11.44
N ILE A 201 -17.78 -19.54 -10.13
CA ILE A 201 -17.27 -18.63 -9.10
C ILE A 201 -15.88 -19.12 -8.66
N PRO A 202 -14.83 -18.28 -8.78
CA PRO A 202 -13.49 -18.65 -8.32
C PRO A 202 -13.46 -19.05 -6.85
N LYS A 203 -13.01 -20.27 -6.60
CA LYS A 203 -12.83 -20.85 -5.26
C LYS A 203 -11.40 -20.69 -4.76
N ASN A 204 -11.22 -20.92 -3.47
CA ASN A 204 -9.89 -20.98 -2.85
C ASN A 204 -9.10 -19.67 -2.99
N ASN A 205 -9.80 -18.54 -2.88
CA ASN A 205 -9.23 -17.21 -2.96
C ASN A 205 -9.67 -16.40 -1.75
N GLY A 206 -8.87 -15.44 -1.34
CA GLY A 206 -9.25 -14.48 -0.33
C GLY A 206 -8.18 -13.41 -0.21
N HIS A 207 -8.47 -12.35 0.52
CA HIS A 207 -7.51 -11.28 0.72
C HIS A 207 -7.90 -10.39 1.91
N ALA A 208 -6.90 -9.74 2.50
CA ALA A 208 -7.10 -8.77 3.57
C ALA A 208 -8.07 -7.67 3.12
N PHE A 209 -9.15 -7.47 3.88
CA PHE A 209 -10.23 -6.57 3.48
C PHE A 209 -9.92 -5.11 3.80
N MET A 210 -9.50 -4.85 5.03
CA MET A 210 -9.22 -3.50 5.48
C MET A 210 -7.83 -3.43 6.09
N GLY A 211 -7.39 -2.20 6.28
CA GLY A 211 -6.22 -1.85 7.04
C GLY A 211 -6.47 -0.55 7.79
N SER A 212 -5.43 -0.05 8.40
CA SER A 212 -5.45 1.16 9.20
C SER A 212 -5.67 2.41 8.35
N LEU A 213 -6.54 3.30 8.83
CA LEU A 213 -6.74 4.62 8.24
C LEU A 213 -5.47 5.49 8.25
N THR A 214 -4.67 5.41 9.31
CA THR A 214 -3.55 6.35 9.57
C THR A 214 -2.18 5.71 9.47
N VAL A 215 -2.10 4.37 9.53
CA VAL A 215 -0.84 3.64 9.43
C VAL A 215 -0.78 3.00 8.05
N LEU A 216 0.11 3.53 7.22
CA LEU A 216 0.31 3.07 5.86
C LEU A 216 1.66 2.37 5.75
N ALA A 217 1.75 1.41 4.83
CA ALA A 217 3.00 0.77 4.49
C ALA A 217 3.05 0.64 2.95
N ASP A 218 4.08 1.24 2.35
CA ASP A 218 4.16 1.58 0.91
C ASP A 218 2.86 2.22 0.36
N GLY A 219 2.33 3.20 1.09
CA GLY A 219 1.13 3.96 0.69
C GLY A 219 -0.21 3.20 0.80
N MET A 220 -0.19 1.94 1.23
CA MET A 220 -1.41 1.12 1.41
C MET A 220 -1.78 0.97 2.89
N PRO A 221 -3.08 0.86 3.24
CA PRO A 221 -3.54 0.65 4.61
C PRO A 221 -2.90 -0.58 5.26
N PHE A 222 -2.19 -0.40 6.37
CA PHE A 222 -1.53 -1.51 7.07
C PHE A 222 -2.58 -2.40 7.75
N SER A 223 -2.63 -3.69 7.39
CA SER A 223 -3.54 -4.65 8.02
C SER A 223 -3.18 -4.88 9.50
N GLY A 224 -4.20 -5.05 10.34
CA GLY A 224 -4.13 -4.97 11.81
C GLY A 224 -4.79 -6.18 12.47
N GLY A 225 -4.53 -7.37 11.93
CA GLY A 225 -5.11 -8.62 12.44
C GLY A 225 -6.64 -8.62 12.43
N GLY A 226 -7.21 -9.12 13.52
CA GLY A 226 -8.60 -9.56 13.53
C GLY A 226 -9.68 -8.48 13.39
N ALA A 227 -9.41 -7.22 13.70
CA ALA A 227 -10.42 -6.17 13.56
C ALA A 227 -10.43 -5.51 12.17
N HIS A 228 -9.43 -5.80 11.33
CA HIS A 228 -9.39 -5.31 9.95
C HIS A 228 -10.02 -6.27 8.93
N LEU A 229 -10.61 -7.37 9.40
CA LEU A 229 -11.37 -8.37 8.66
C LEU A 229 -10.68 -8.93 7.40
N HIS A 230 -11.14 -10.09 6.97
CA HIS A 230 -10.63 -10.75 5.78
C HIS A 230 -11.79 -11.16 4.87
N LEU A 231 -11.63 -10.90 3.58
CA LEU A 231 -12.59 -11.29 2.56
C LEU A 231 -12.27 -12.72 2.12
N ASP A 232 -13.12 -13.65 2.55
CA ASP A 232 -13.05 -15.06 2.17
C ASP A 232 -13.94 -15.32 0.95
N CYS A 233 -13.59 -16.30 0.12
CA CYS A 233 -14.35 -16.60 -1.09
C CYS A 233 -15.74 -17.14 -0.75
N ASN A 234 -16.74 -16.62 -1.43
CA ASN A 234 -18.13 -16.99 -1.19
C ASN A 234 -18.86 -17.13 -2.53
N ASP A 235 -19.90 -17.96 -2.60
CA ASP A 235 -20.75 -17.99 -3.81
C ASP A 235 -21.72 -16.81 -3.88
N VAL A 236 -22.05 -16.24 -2.72
CA VAL A 236 -22.93 -15.08 -2.60
C VAL A 236 -22.22 -14.06 -1.74
N GLY A 237 -21.98 -12.87 -2.28
CA GLY A 237 -21.23 -11.85 -1.56
C GLY A 237 -21.06 -10.54 -2.31
N ILE A 238 -19.98 -9.84 -1.99
CA ILE A 238 -19.61 -8.59 -2.64
C ILE A 238 -18.40 -8.80 -3.55
N PRO A 239 -18.33 -8.09 -4.70
CA PRO A 239 -17.11 -8.06 -5.49
C PRO A 239 -15.99 -7.37 -4.69
N SER A 240 -14.75 -7.78 -4.95
CA SER A 240 -13.59 -7.20 -4.27
C SER A 240 -13.36 -5.74 -4.67
N VAL A 241 -13.27 -4.85 -3.67
CA VAL A 241 -12.79 -3.47 -3.82
C VAL A 241 -11.32 -3.40 -4.26
N HIS A 242 -10.57 -4.49 -4.11
CA HIS A 242 -9.17 -4.63 -4.52
C HIS A 242 -8.99 -5.32 -5.88
N LYS A 243 -10.09 -5.52 -6.63
CA LYS A 243 -10.09 -6.14 -7.97
C LYS A 243 -9.60 -7.59 -7.98
N VAL A 244 -9.76 -8.31 -6.87
CA VAL A 244 -9.57 -9.76 -6.84
C VAL A 244 -10.81 -10.43 -7.47
N PRO A 245 -10.65 -11.32 -8.47
CA PRO A 245 -11.79 -12.01 -9.09
C PRO A 245 -12.52 -12.89 -8.08
N GLY A 246 -13.85 -12.86 -8.14
CA GLY A 246 -14.72 -13.67 -7.29
C GLY A 246 -15.69 -12.84 -6.45
N MET A 247 -16.43 -13.56 -5.63
CA MET A 247 -17.40 -13.00 -4.69
C MET A 247 -16.89 -13.30 -3.28
N PHE A 248 -17.08 -12.35 -2.36
CA PHE A 248 -16.47 -12.42 -1.04
C PHE A 248 -17.43 -12.03 0.07
N LEU A 249 -17.21 -12.56 1.27
CA LEU A 249 -17.81 -12.05 2.50
C LEU A 249 -16.72 -11.82 3.56
N PRO A 250 -16.90 -10.85 4.48
CA PRO A 250 -15.94 -10.54 5.52
C PRO A 250 -16.06 -11.52 6.69
N THR A 251 -15.92 -12.81 6.41
CA THR A 251 -16.08 -13.92 7.37
C THR A 251 -14.76 -14.37 7.99
N GLY A 252 -13.64 -13.86 7.47
CA GLY A 252 -12.31 -14.26 7.91
C GLY A 252 -11.67 -13.26 8.88
N VAL A 253 -10.75 -13.79 9.67
CA VAL A 253 -9.95 -13.07 10.65
C VAL A 253 -8.48 -13.42 10.40
N ILE A 254 -7.64 -12.39 10.28
CA ILE A 254 -6.19 -12.58 10.22
C ILE A 254 -5.68 -12.71 11.65
N ASN A 255 -4.91 -13.76 11.92
CA ASN A 255 -4.36 -14.04 13.23
C ASN A 255 -2.84 -13.82 13.25
N PRO A 256 -2.35 -12.70 13.81
CA PRO A 256 -0.92 -12.38 13.79
C PRO A 256 -0.09 -13.32 14.68
N ILE A 257 0.64 -14.26 14.08
CA ILE A 257 1.47 -15.25 14.80
C ILE A 257 2.89 -15.28 14.20
N PRO A 258 3.96 -15.22 15.02
CA PRO A 258 3.98 -14.78 16.41
C PRO A 258 3.52 -13.32 16.51
N PRO A 259 3.03 -12.87 17.67
CA PRO A 259 2.70 -11.45 17.86
C PRO A 259 3.95 -10.63 17.54
N ALA A 260 3.84 -9.74 16.54
CA ALA A 260 4.92 -8.81 16.25
C ALA A 260 5.21 -8.00 17.53
N ARG A 261 6.49 -7.70 17.82
CA ARG A 261 6.83 -6.70 18.85
C ARG A 261 5.94 -5.49 18.62
N GLN A 262 5.23 -5.02 19.64
CA GLN A 262 4.27 -3.89 19.77
C GLN A 262 4.15 -2.86 18.60
N ILE A 263 4.11 -3.28 17.34
CA ILE A 263 3.82 -2.42 16.20
C ILE A 263 2.31 -2.44 16.09
N LEU A 264 1.75 -1.25 16.20
CA LEU A 264 0.36 -1.01 16.48
C LEU A 264 -0.24 -0.24 15.31
N THR A 265 -1.37 -0.71 14.80
CA THR A 265 -2.15 0.03 13.80
C THR A 265 -3.36 0.70 14.43
N SER A 266 -3.90 1.74 13.77
CA SER A 266 -5.22 2.27 14.10
C SER A 266 -6.27 1.16 13.91
N PRO A 267 -7.31 1.10 14.75
CA PRO A 267 -8.41 0.17 14.57
C PRO A 267 -9.44 0.66 13.56
N VAL A 268 -9.33 1.92 13.11
CA VAL A 268 -10.30 2.49 12.15
C VAL A 268 -10.04 1.86 10.79
N PRO A 269 -10.97 1.02 10.30
CA PRO A 269 -10.71 0.19 9.16
C PRO A 269 -11.00 0.96 7.86
N VAL A 270 -10.08 0.91 6.91
CA VAL A 270 -10.30 1.37 5.54
C VAL A 270 -9.83 0.34 4.51
N PRO A 271 -10.61 0.11 3.44
CA PRO A 271 -10.19 -0.78 2.36
C PRO A 271 -9.13 -0.12 1.46
N LEU A 272 -9.17 1.21 1.32
CA LEU A 272 -8.28 1.97 0.45
C LEU A 272 -7.77 3.19 1.20
N ASN A 273 -6.53 3.58 0.91
CA ASN A 273 -5.98 4.83 1.43
C ASN A 273 -6.74 6.02 0.81
N PRO A 274 -7.45 6.84 1.62
CA PRO A 274 -8.20 7.99 1.11
C PRO A 274 -7.29 9.03 0.45
N MET A 275 -6.06 9.16 0.95
CA MET A 275 -5.05 10.06 0.41
C MET A 275 -4.67 9.67 -1.01
N ALA A 276 -4.32 8.39 -1.20
CA ALA A 276 -3.95 7.86 -2.50
C ALA A 276 -5.14 7.90 -3.48
N ALA A 277 -6.37 7.69 -3.00
CA ALA A 277 -7.57 7.77 -3.82
C ALA A 277 -7.80 9.20 -4.36
N LEU A 278 -7.64 10.22 -3.52
CA LEU A 278 -7.71 11.61 -3.93
C LEU A 278 -6.53 12.00 -4.83
N ALA A 279 -5.30 11.61 -4.48
CA ALA A 279 -4.11 11.88 -5.28
C ALA A 279 -4.25 11.33 -6.70
N ARG A 280 -4.73 10.09 -6.87
CA ARG A 280 -5.02 9.51 -8.20
C ARG A 280 -6.02 10.35 -9.02
N LYS A 281 -7.05 10.91 -8.37
CA LYS A 281 -8.00 11.82 -9.05
C LYS A 281 -7.32 13.12 -9.46
N CYS A 282 -6.51 13.72 -8.59
CA CYS A 282 -5.73 14.92 -8.88
C CYS A 282 -4.76 14.70 -10.04
N THR A 283 -3.97 13.63 -10.02
CA THR A 283 -3.04 13.27 -11.10
C THR A 283 -3.77 13.02 -12.42
N GLY A 284 -4.90 12.31 -12.39
CA GLY A 284 -5.73 12.08 -13.57
C GLY A 284 -6.39 13.34 -14.13
N ALA A 285 -6.72 14.32 -13.29
CA ALA A 285 -7.19 15.63 -13.72
C ALA A 285 -6.05 16.46 -14.35
N PHE A 286 -4.87 16.47 -13.71
CA PHE A 286 -3.68 17.15 -14.20
C PHE A 286 -3.23 16.60 -15.57
N GLY A 287 -3.15 15.27 -15.72
CA GLY A 287 -2.79 14.63 -16.98
C GLY A 287 -3.78 14.96 -18.12
N ARG A 288 -5.09 15.01 -17.81
CA ARG A 288 -6.12 15.44 -18.77
C ARG A 288 -5.98 16.91 -19.16
N PHE A 289 -5.69 17.78 -18.19
CA PHE A 289 -5.45 19.19 -18.44
C PHE A 289 -4.20 19.42 -19.31
N TYR A 290 -3.09 18.75 -18.98
CA TYR A 290 -1.86 18.81 -19.76
C TYR A 290 -2.07 18.35 -21.20
N LYS A 291 -2.71 17.17 -21.40
CA LYS A 291 -3.02 16.63 -22.73
C LYS A 291 -3.91 17.55 -23.58
N LYS A 292 -4.75 18.37 -22.95
CA LYS A 292 -5.57 19.39 -23.64
C LYS A 292 -4.77 20.63 -24.04
N LYS A 293 -3.68 20.96 -23.35
CA LYS A 293 -2.85 22.14 -23.60
C LYS A 293 -1.69 21.86 -24.57
N THR A 294 -1.26 20.60 -24.67
CA THR A 294 -0.19 20.16 -25.58
C THR A 294 -0.71 19.52 -26.87
N ARG A 295 -2.02 19.57 -27.10
CA ARG A 295 -2.66 19.35 -28.40
C ARG A 295 -3.05 20.70 -28.97
#